data_AF-A0AAV6PND3-F1
#
_entry.id   AF-A0AAV6PND3-F1
#
_cell.length_a   1.000
_cell.length_b   1.000
_cell.length_c   1.000
_cell.angle_alpha   90.00
_cell.angle_beta   90.00
_cell.angle_gamma   90.00
#
_symmetry.space_group_name_H-M   'P 1'
#
loop_
_entity.id
_entity.type
_entity.pdbx_description
1 polymer ?
#
loop_
_entity_poly.entity_id
_entity_poly.type
_entity_poly.pdbx_seq_one_letter_code
_entity_poly.pdbx_strand_id
1 'polypeptide(L)' 'MFFLNRRSTYNHLSSWLTDARNLTNPNTVIILIGNKADLESQRDVTYEEAKQFAEENGLLFLEASAKT' A
#
# COMPACT_ATOMS: atom_id res chain seq x y z
N MET A 1 -2.78 -1.55 4.25
CA MET A 1 -1.76 -0.55 4.62
C MET A 1 -0.45 -1.28 4.84
N PHE A 2 0.67 -0.75 4.36
CA PHE A 2 2.00 -1.35 4.51
C PHE A 2 3.00 -0.31 5.03
N PHE A 3 4.19 -0.75 5.43
CA PHE A 3 5.26 0.14 5.85
C PHE A 3 6.32 0.28 4.75
N LEU A 4 6.68 1.51 4.41
CA LEU A 4 7.67 1.83 3.37
C LEU A 4 9.07 1.28 3.67
N ASN A 5 9.39 1.10 4.97
CA ASN A 5 10.65 0.56 5.44
C ASN A 5 10.63 -0.96 5.75
N ARG A 6 9.59 -1.68 5.30
CA ARG A 6 9.49 -3.13 5.48
C ARG A 6 8.89 -3.81 4.25
N ARG A 7 9.77 -4.27 3.35
CA ARG A 7 9.40 -5.05 2.15
C ARG A 7 8.46 -6.22 2.44
N SER A 8 8.66 -6.91 3.56
CA SER A 8 7.81 -8.04 3.93
C SER A 8 6.33 -7.66 4.04
N THR A 9 6.00 -6.46 4.52
CA THR A 9 4.59 -6.00 4.60
C THR A 9 4.00 -5.63 3.25
N TYR A 10 4.84 -5.24 2.29
CA TYR A 10 4.44 -5.01 0.91
C TYR A 10 4.10 -6.33 0.20
N ASN A 11 4.88 -7.38 0.40
CA ASN A 11 4.62 -8.70 -0.21
C ASN A 11 3.27 -9.32 0.20
N HIS A 12 2.73 -8.95 1.37
CA HIS A 12 1.42 -9.41 1.83
C HIS A 12 0.24 -8.63 1.22
N LEU A 13 0.48 -7.50 0.54
CA LEU A 13 -0.58 -6.66 -0.02
C LEU A 13 -1.48 -7.42 -0.99
N SER A 14 -0.94 -8.30 -1.83
CA SER A 14 -1.73 -9.07 -2.80
C SER A 14 -2.75 -9.98 -2.10
N SER A 15 -2.37 -10.63 -0.99
CA SER A 15 -3.29 -11.45 -0.20
C SER A 15 -4.36 -10.58 0.45
N TRP A 16 -3.94 -9.51 1.14
CA TRP A 16 -4.88 -8.60 1.81
C TRP A 16 -5.84 -7.92 0.85
N LEU A 17 -5.39 -7.58 -0.36
CA LEU A 17 -6.22 -7.02 -1.40
C LEU A 17 -7.25 -8.04 -1.90
N THR A 18 -6.81 -9.28 -2.12
CA THR A 18 -7.71 -10.37 -2.53
C THR A 18 -8.79 -10.60 -1.48
N ASP A 19 -8.39 -10.68 -0.21
CA ASP A 19 -9.31 -10.85 0.92
C ASP A 19 -10.28 -9.66 1.01
N ALA A 20 -9.78 -8.42 0.89
CA ALA A 20 -10.62 -7.23 0.91
C ALA A 20 -11.64 -7.23 -0.24
N ARG A 21 -11.24 -7.59 -1.46
CA ARG A 21 -12.15 -7.67 -2.62
C ARG A 21 -13.19 -8.77 -2.45
N ASN A 22 -12.83 -9.91 -1.86
CA ASN A 22 -13.76 -11.01 -1.61
C ASN A 22 -14.77 -10.71 -0.50
N LEU A 23 -14.38 -9.90 0.49
CA LEU A 23 -15.22 -9.56 1.64
C LEU A 23 -16.03 -8.27 1.47
N THR A 24 -15.82 -7.51 0.39
CA THR A 24 -16.45 -6.20 0.18
C THR A 24 -17.25 -6.14 -1.12
N ASN A 25 -18.09 -5.10 -1.25
CA ASN A 25 -18.86 -4.87 -2.46
C ASN A 25 -17.91 -4.48 -3.62
N PRO A 26 -18.14 -4.94 -4.87
CA PRO A 26 -17.38 -4.53 -6.05
C PRO A 26 -17.26 -3.02 -6.26
N ASN A 27 -18.20 -2.22 -5.75
CA ASN A 27 -18.19 -0.75 -5.83
C ASN A 27 -17.40 -0.06 -4.70
N THR A 28 -16.76 -0.84 -3.82
CA THR A 28 -15.95 -0.29 -2.72
C THR A 28 -14.67 0.31 -3.26
N VAL A 29 -14.44 1.59 -2.97
CA VAL A 29 -13.16 2.23 -3.27
C VAL A 29 -12.11 1.74 -2.27
N ILE A 30 -11.04 1.12 -2.77
CA ILE A 30 -9.92 0.64 -1.96
C ILE A 30 -8.74 1.59 -2.16
N ILE A 31 -8.15 2.04 -1.05
CA ILE A 31 -7.01 2.95 -1.02
C ILE A 31 -5.82 2.22 -0.39
N LEU A 32 -4.70 2.19 -1.12
CA LEU A 32 -3.42 1.71 -0.64
C LEU A 32 -2.67 2.85 0.06
N ILE A 33 -2.31 2.63 1.33
CA ILE A 33 -1.55 3.59 2.14
C ILE A 33 -0.17 3.01 2.46
N GLY A 34 0.88 3.70 2.03
CA GLY A 34 2.27 3.47 2.41
C GLY A 34 2.65 4.33 3.62
N ASN A 35 2.88 3.70 4.78
CA ASN A 35 3.16 4.40 6.03
C ASN A 35 4.66 4.55 6.30
N LYS A 36 5.00 5.49 7.20
CA LYS A 36 6.36 5.86 7.62
C LYS A 36 7.16 6.55 6.52
N ALA A 37 6.50 7.44 5.78
CA ALA A 37 7.14 8.26 4.77
C ALA A 37 8.26 9.17 5.35
N ASP A 38 8.25 9.39 6.67
CA ASP A 38 9.30 10.11 7.40
C ASP A 38 10.66 9.39 7.42
N LEU A 39 10.68 8.07 7.18
CA LEU A 39 11.89 7.24 7.20
C LEU A 39 12.44 7.00 5.78
N GLU A 40 12.60 8.06 5.00
CA GLU A 40 13.04 7.97 3.60
C GLU A 40 14.42 7.31 3.44
N SER A 41 15.33 7.52 4.40
CA SER A 41 16.65 6.88 4.42
C SER A 41 16.62 5.37 4.69
N GLN A 42 15.50 4.83 5.18
CA GLN A 42 15.29 3.40 5.42
C GLN A 42 14.22 2.81 4.49
N ARG A 43 13.93 3.50 3.38
CA ARG A 43 12.91 3.07 2.43
C ARG A 43 13.35 1.77 1.73
N ASP A 44 12.55 0.73 1.89
CA ASP A 44 12.69 -0.58 1.22
C ASP A 44 11.80 -0.70 -0.03
N VAL A 45 10.73 0.10 -0.09
CA VAL A 45 9.73 0.10 -1.16
C VAL A 45 9.67 1.49 -1.78
N THR A 46 10.00 1.59 -3.07
CA THR A 46 9.96 2.86 -3.79
C THR A 46 8.53 3.32 -4.03
N TYR A 47 8.35 4.63 -4.17
CA TYR A 47 7.06 5.22 -4.49
C TYR A 47 6.52 4.65 -5.81
N GLU A 48 7.38 4.54 -6.82
CA GLU A 48 7.03 4.02 -8.14
C GLU A 48 6.55 2.58 -8.09
N GLU A 49 7.22 1.71 -7.33
CA GLU A 49 6.82 0.30 -7.18
C GLU A 49 5.43 0.18 -6.54
N ALA A 50 5.19 0.92 -5.45
CA ALA A 50 3.90 0.91 -4.77
C ALA A 50 2.77 1.57 -5.59
N LYS A 51 3.09 2.63 -6.32
CA LYS A 51 2.15 3.31 -7.23
C LYS A 51 1.76 2.40 -8.39
N GLN A 52 2.73 1.74 -9.02
CA GLN A 52 2.46 0.79 -10.11
C GLN A 52 1.55 -0.34 -9.63
N PHE A 53 1.84 -0.93 -8.46
CA PHE A 53 0.97 -1.95 -7.88
C PHE A 53 -0.46 -1.45 -7.66
N ALA A 54 -0.63 -0.21 -7.20
CA ALA A 54 -1.95 0.38 -7.03
C ALA A 54 -2.66 0.59 -8.37
N GLU A 55 -2.00 1.14 -9.39
CA GLU A 55 -2.56 1.36 -10.72
C GLU A 55 -2.97 0.04 -11.39
N GLU A 56 -2.12 -0.98 -11.34
CA GLU A 56 -2.40 -2.33 -11.86
C GLU A 56 -3.63 -2.98 -11.19
N ASN A 57 -3.84 -2.67 -9.91
CA ASN A 57 -4.95 -3.18 -9.13
C ASN A 57 -6.12 -2.20 -9.02
N GLY A 58 -6.13 -1.10 -9.77
CA GLY A 58 -7.21 -0.11 -9.74
C GLY A 58 -7.45 0.50 -8.35
N LEU A 59 -6.39 0.69 -7.57
CA LEU A 59 -6.41 1.27 -6.23
C LEU A 59 -5.93 2.72 -6.28
N LEU A 60 -6.42 3.55 -5.35
CA LEU A 60 -5.80 4.84 -5.08
C LEU A 60 -4.57 4.65 -4.20
N PHE A 61 -3.46 5.34 -4.47
CA PHE A 61 -2.24 5.25 -3.66
C PHE A 61 -1.91 6.57 -2.98
N LEU A 62 -1.60 6.50 -1.69
CA LEU A 62 -1.18 7.63 -0.87
C LEU A 62 -0.04 7.20 0.07
N GLU A 63 0.92 8.09 0.29
CA GLU A 63 1.91 7.91 1.35
C GLU A 63 1.54 8.79 2.56
N ALA A 64 1.71 8.25 3.76
CA ALA A 64 1.38 8.93 5.00
C ALA A 64 2.47 8.68 6.06
N SER A 65 2.53 9.56 7.05
CA SER A 65 3.34 9.37 8.25
C SER A 65 2.46 9.51 9.47
N ALA A 66 2.32 8.44 10.25
CA ALA A 66 1.60 8.47 11.52
C ALA A 66 2.33 9.25 12.63
N LYS A 67 3.57 9.70 12.37
CA LYS A 67 4.39 10.43 13.35
C LYS A 67 4.17 11.95 13.29
N THR A 68 3.37 12.43 12.35
CA THR A 68 3.07 13.84 12.12
C THR A 68 1.60 14.12 12.41
#